data_AF-A0A9P9BKV7-F1
#
_entry.id   AF-A0A9P9BKV7-F1
#
_cell.length_a   1.000
_cell.length_b   1.000
_cell.length_c   1.000
_cell.angle_alpha   90.00
_cell.angle_beta   90.00
_cell.angle_gamma   90.00
#
_symmetry.space_group_name_H-M   'P 1'
#
loop_
_entity.id
_entity.type
_entity.pdbx_description
1 polymer ?
#
loop_
_entity_poly.entity_id
_entity_poly.type
_entity_poly.pdbx_seq_one_letter_code
_entity_poly.pdbx_strand_id
1 'polypeptide(L)'
;MGGGREADIAWDGLVAGHDAVWIENPKQWGLGEGIVAPYDHPNTPVPKPQDFYVISILHQLHCLNMIRFQYYQEKDHRSHKVTEDQETSFKWKVHVEHCFEYLRQGISCGGDLIIEGNSPIKVGQGHATSVTGWGVEHDCIDFDLLRRFQIEQEAKYNLTWQNP
;
A
#
# COMPACT_ATOMS: atom_id res chain seq x y z
N MET A 1 -8.61 -13.92 5.07
CA MET A 1 -9.63 -13.44 4.10
C MET A 1 -10.78 -12.72 4.81
N GLY A 2 -11.32 -13.30 5.89
CA GLY A 2 -12.36 -12.68 6.73
C GLY A 2 -11.88 -11.52 7.60
N GLY A 3 -12.77 -11.01 8.46
CA GLY A 3 -12.44 -10.06 9.53
C GLY A 3 -11.74 -10.75 10.72
N GLY A 4 -11.17 -9.95 11.62
CA GLY A 4 -10.58 -10.41 12.87
C GLY A 4 -9.05 -10.42 12.89
N ARG A 5 -8.51 -10.47 14.11
CA ARG A 5 -7.10 -10.20 14.42
C ARG A 5 -6.08 -11.00 13.60
N GLU A 6 -6.30 -12.29 13.39
CA GLU A 6 -5.36 -13.12 12.62
C GLU A 6 -5.31 -12.70 11.15
N ALA A 7 -6.47 -12.40 10.56
CA ALA A 7 -6.54 -11.89 9.20
C ALA A 7 -5.92 -10.49 9.12
N ASP A 8 -6.15 -9.63 10.10
CA ASP A 8 -5.54 -8.29 10.15
C ASP A 8 -4.02 -8.39 10.18
N ILE A 9 -3.45 -9.23 11.04
CA ILE A 9 -2.00 -9.49 11.09
C ILE A 9 -1.47 -10.01 9.75
N ALA A 10 -2.19 -10.93 9.11
CA ALA A 10 -1.76 -11.48 7.82
C ALA A 10 -1.78 -10.42 6.70
N TRP A 11 -2.80 -9.55 6.67
CA TRP A 11 -2.90 -8.47 5.71
C TRP A 11 -1.88 -7.35 5.97
N ASP A 12 -1.65 -6.98 7.22
CA ASP A 12 -0.62 -6.02 7.61
C ASP A 12 0.77 -6.56 7.24
N GLY A 13 0.96 -7.89 7.36
CA GLY A 13 2.17 -8.59 6.93
C GLY A 13 2.51 -8.43 5.43
N LEU A 14 1.50 -8.18 4.57
CA LEU A 14 1.70 -7.97 3.14
C LEU A 14 2.25 -6.57 2.80
N VAL A 15 2.13 -5.61 3.73
CA VAL A 15 2.52 -4.19 3.52
C VAL A 15 3.39 -3.67 4.69
N ALA A 16 4.14 -4.57 5.35
CA ALA A 16 4.65 -4.46 6.72
C ALA A 16 5.71 -3.37 7.05
N GLY A 17 5.76 -2.26 6.32
CA GLY A 17 6.61 -1.11 6.67
C GLY A 17 6.02 0.18 6.13
N HIS A 18 5.71 0.16 4.83
CA HIS A 18 5.10 1.23 4.05
C HIS A 18 5.00 0.75 2.59
N ASP A 19 4.19 1.41 1.77
CA ASP A 19 4.11 1.17 0.32
C ASP A 19 5.19 1.93 -0.47
N ALA A 20 5.95 2.82 0.18
CA ALA A 20 7.00 3.61 -0.47
C ALA A 20 8.38 2.96 -0.42
N VAL A 21 9.34 3.46 -1.21
CA VAL A 21 10.77 3.13 -1.14
C VAL A 21 11.61 4.36 -1.42
N TRP A 22 12.71 4.50 -0.70
CA TRP A 22 13.72 5.49 -1.03
C TRP A 22 14.47 5.05 -2.29
N ILE A 23 14.68 6.00 -3.22
CA ILE A 23 15.45 5.77 -4.43
C ILE A 23 16.60 6.78 -4.47
N GLU A 24 17.83 6.27 -4.52
CA GLU A 24 19.02 7.12 -4.63
C GLU A 24 19.09 7.80 -6.01
N ASN A 25 19.26 9.12 -6.01
CA ASN A 25 19.41 9.96 -7.20
C ASN A 25 18.33 9.67 -8.27
N PRO A 26 17.03 9.80 -7.97
CA PRO A 26 15.96 9.25 -8.81
C PRO A 26 15.92 9.80 -10.24
N LYS A 27 16.41 11.04 -10.44
CA LYS A 27 16.57 11.65 -11.77
C LYS A 27 17.45 10.83 -12.73
N GLN A 28 18.41 10.06 -12.22
CA GLN A 28 19.26 9.20 -13.06
C GLN A 28 18.47 8.07 -13.74
N TRP A 29 17.33 7.69 -13.14
CA TRP A 29 16.40 6.66 -13.64
C TRP A 29 15.23 7.25 -14.42
N GLY A 30 15.24 8.56 -14.70
CA GLY A 30 14.13 9.24 -15.38
C GLY A 30 12.86 9.38 -14.53
N LEU A 31 12.94 9.13 -13.22
CA LEU A 31 11.80 9.28 -12.31
C LEU A 31 11.48 10.76 -12.07
N GLY A 32 10.18 11.07 -12.02
CA GLY A 32 9.66 12.39 -11.66
C GLY A 32 9.85 12.71 -10.18
N GLU A 33 9.23 13.78 -9.68
CA GLU A 33 9.27 14.14 -8.26
C GLU A 33 8.57 13.05 -7.42
N GLY A 34 9.24 12.54 -6.39
CA GLY A 34 8.67 11.59 -5.45
C GLY A 34 7.86 12.27 -4.34
N ILE A 35 7.66 11.55 -3.24
CA ILE A 35 7.09 12.07 -1.99
C ILE A 35 8.19 12.28 -0.95
N VAL A 36 7.86 13.00 0.13
CA VAL A 36 8.72 13.05 1.32
C VAL A 36 8.72 11.69 2.01
N ALA A 37 9.78 11.42 2.77
CA ALA A 37 9.86 10.21 3.59
C ALA A 37 8.62 10.07 4.51
N PRO A 38 7.99 8.87 4.58
CA PRO A 38 6.84 8.64 5.44
C PRO A 38 7.20 8.53 6.94
N TYR A 39 8.48 8.63 7.28
CA TYR A 39 9.03 8.56 8.63
C TYR A 39 10.13 9.60 8.85
N ASP A 40 10.42 9.91 10.10
CA ASP A 40 11.39 10.94 10.47
C ASP A 40 12.83 10.41 10.42
N HIS A 41 13.73 11.17 9.78
CA HIS A 41 15.17 10.95 9.83
C HIS A 41 15.86 12.11 10.57
N PRO A 42 16.70 11.83 11.59
CA PRO A 42 17.22 12.85 12.52
C PRO A 42 18.00 13.97 11.83
N ASN A 43 18.64 13.66 10.70
CA ASN A 43 19.46 14.60 9.93
C ASN A 43 18.82 14.97 8.57
N THR A 44 17.50 14.89 8.44
CA THR A 44 16.81 15.24 7.17
C THR A 44 17.12 16.69 6.78
N PRO A 45 17.63 16.96 5.55
CA PRO A 45 17.92 18.32 5.12
C PRO A 45 16.64 19.14 4.91
N VAL A 46 16.79 20.46 4.89
CA VAL A 46 15.71 21.42 4.62
C VAL A 46 16.02 22.17 3.31
N PRO A 47 15.13 22.11 2.29
CA PRO A 47 13.83 21.44 2.26
C PRO A 47 13.95 19.90 2.25
N LYS A 48 12.91 19.22 2.76
CA LYS A 48 12.86 17.74 2.80
C LYS A 48 12.98 17.17 1.37
N PRO A 49 13.87 16.20 1.12
CA PRO A 49 13.98 15.55 -0.18
C PRO A 49 12.70 14.80 -0.55
N GLN A 50 12.41 14.74 -1.85
CA GLN A 50 11.25 14.03 -2.42
C GLN A 50 11.72 12.81 -3.19
N ASP A 51 12.53 11.99 -2.53
CA ASP A 51 13.21 10.83 -3.12
C ASP A 51 12.55 9.50 -2.73
N PHE A 52 11.34 9.53 -2.16
CA PHE A 52 10.53 8.34 -1.89
C PHE A 52 9.49 8.15 -2.98
N TYR A 53 9.23 6.89 -3.34
CA TYR A 53 8.32 6.53 -4.42
C TYR A 53 7.43 5.38 -3.99
N VAL A 54 6.15 5.42 -4.35
CA VAL A 54 5.19 4.38 -3.97
C VAL A 54 5.30 3.21 -4.94
N ILE A 55 5.27 1.99 -4.41
CA ILE A 55 5.22 0.78 -5.20
C ILE A 55 3.75 0.44 -5.46
N SER A 56 3.32 0.45 -6.71
CA SER A 56 1.90 0.34 -7.09
C SER A 56 1.22 -0.89 -6.52
N ILE A 57 1.88 -2.07 -6.58
CA ILE A 57 1.30 -3.32 -6.07
C ILE A 57 1.07 -3.27 -4.55
N LEU A 58 1.96 -2.63 -3.81
CA LEU A 58 1.82 -2.45 -2.36
C LEU A 58 0.70 -1.45 -2.04
N HIS A 59 0.55 -0.40 -2.85
CA HIS A 59 -0.52 0.57 -2.69
C HIS A 59 -1.90 -0.02 -3.02
N GLN A 60 -1.98 -0.89 -4.04
CA GLN A 60 -3.18 -1.65 -4.37
C GLN A 60 -3.58 -2.58 -3.22
N LEU A 61 -2.62 -3.30 -2.63
CA LEU A 61 -2.87 -4.14 -1.45
C LEU A 61 -3.27 -3.32 -0.22
N HIS A 62 -2.64 -2.17 0.00
CA HIS A 62 -3.03 -1.22 1.06
C HIS A 62 -4.48 -0.77 0.89
N CYS A 63 -4.84 -0.28 -0.30
CA CYS A 63 -6.19 0.15 -0.61
C CYS A 63 -7.21 -0.99 -0.44
N LEU A 64 -6.88 -2.21 -0.90
CA LEU A 64 -7.75 -3.37 -0.75
C LEU A 64 -7.95 -3.74 0.72
N ASN A 65 -6.91 -3.66 1.55
CA ASN A 65 -7.02 -3.88 3.00
C ASN A 65 -7.85 -2.79 3.68
N MET A 66 -7.72 -1.52 3.27
CA MET A 66 -8.55 -0.43 3.78
C MET A 66 -10.03 -0.65 3.50
N ILE A 67 -10.37 -1.11 2.29
CA ILE A 67 -11.75 -1.48 1.91
C ILE A 67 -12.23 -2.67 2.75
N ARG A 68 -11.40 -3.70 2.91
CA ARG A 68 -11.69 -4.86 3.76
C ARG A 68 -11.99 -4.43 5.20
N PHE A 69 -11.12 -3.61 5.78
CA PHE A 69 -11.25 -3.14 7.15
C PHE A 69 -12.54 -2.35 7.36
N GLN A 70 -12.84 -1.38 6.48
CA GLN A 70 -14.08 -0.61 6.56
C GLN A 70 -15.32 -1.49 6.38
N TYR A 71 -15.27 -2.47 5.47
CA TYR A 71 -16.38 -3.42 5.29
C TYR A 71 -16.70 -4.18 6.58
N TYR A 72 -15.70 -4.72 7.29
CA TYR A 72 -15.93 -5.45 8.53
C TYR A 72 -16.37 -4.55 9.68
N GLN A 73 -15.81 -3.34 9.81
CA GLN A 73 -16.29 -2.37 10.81
C GLN A 73 -17.77 -2.03 10.61
N GLU A 74 -18.19 -1.71 9.38
CA GLU A 74 -19.59 -1.39 9.07
C GLU A 74 -20.53 -2.60 9.27
N LYS A 75 -20.07 -3.80 8.91
CA LYS A 75 -20.82 -5.04 9.11
C LYS A 75 -21.06 -5.32 10.59
N ASP A 76 -20.05 -5.13 11.44
CA ASP A 76 -20.16 -5.35 12.87
C ASP A 76 -21.10 -4.31 13.52
N HIS A 77 -21.05 -3.05 13.08
CA HIS A 77 -21.99 -2.01 13.53
C HIS A 77 -23.45 -2.27 13.13
N ARG A 78 -23.70 -2.90 11.97
CA ARG A 78 -25.06 -3.20 11.46
C ARG A 78 -25.65 -4.50 12.00
N SER A 79 -24.83 -5.38 12.58
CA SER A 79 -25.25 -6.69 13.10
C SER A 79 -26.32 -6.62 14.21
N HIS A 80 -26.56 -5.44 14.79
CA HIS A 80 -27.61 -5.21 15.78
C HIS A 80 -29.00 -4.87 15.20
N LYS A 81 -29.17 -4.75 13.87
CA LYS A 81 -30.40 -4.19 13.27
C LYS A 81 -31.11 -4.99 12.18
N VAL A 82 -30.66 -6.19 11.79
CA VAL A 82 -31.20 -6.86 10.60
C VAL A 82 -31.72 -8.28 10.89
N THR A 83 -33.02 -8.48 10.66
CA THR A 83 -33.72 -9.78 10.59
C THR A 83 -33.56 -10.41 9.19
N GLU A 84 -32.32 -10.57 8.72
CA GLU A 84 -32.06 -11.19 7.42
C GLU A 84 -32.17 -12.71 7.52
N ASP A 85 -32.62 -13.36 6.43
CA ASP A 85 -32.52 -14.81 6.28
C ASP A 85 -31.05 -15.25 6.46
N GLN A 86 -30.83 -16.11 7.46
CA GLN A 86 -29.49 -16.52 7.89
C GLN A 86 -28.72 -17.21 6.76
N GLU A 87 -29.41 -17.94 5.89
CA GLU A 87 -28.78 -18.64 4.76
C GLU A 87 -28.27 -17.65 3.70
N THR A 88 -29.09 -16.67 3.35
CA THR A 88 -28.71 -15.61 2.39
C THR A 88 -27.57 -14.73 2.92
N SER A 89 -27.60 -14.37 4.21
CA SER A 89 -26.54 -13.58 4.85
C SER A 89 -25.20 -14.32 4.88
N PHE A 90 -25.23 -15.64 5.15
CA PHE A 90 -24.03 -16.48 5.14
C PHE A 90 -23.42 -16.60 3.73
N LYS A 91 -24.24 -16.78 2.68
CA LYS A 91 -23.78 -16.85 1.29
C LYS A 91 -23.05 -15.57 0.87
N TRP A 92 -23.61 -14.40 1.20
CA TRP A 92 -22.97 -13.11 0.88
C TRP A 92 -21.67 -12.90 1.64
N LYS A 93 -21.60 -13.30 2.92
CA LYS A 93 -20.35 -13.26 3.68
C LYS A 93 -19.24 -14.05 2.97
N VAL A 94 -19.51 -15.31 2.63
CA VAL A 94 -18.53 -16.19 1.95
C VAL A 94 -18.11 -15.61 0.60
N HIS A 95 -19.05 -15.04 -0.15
CA HIS A 95 -18.75 -14.42 -1.44
C HIS A 95 -17.81 -13.22 -1.30
N VAL A 96 -18.08 -12.31 -0.36
CA VAL A 96 -17.22 -11.14 -0.12
C VAL A 96 -15.83 -11.56 0.38
N GLU A 97 -15.75 -12.54 1.28
CA GLU A 97 -14.46 -13.10 1.74
C GLU A 97 -13.64 -13.68 0.59
N HIS A 98 -14.29 -14.44 -0.30
CA HIS A 98 -13.67 -14.96 -1.52
C HIS A 98 -13.25 -13.85 -2.49
N CYS A 99 -14.07 -12.80 -2.68
CA CYS A 99 -13.72 -11.66 -3.54
C CYS A 99 -12.46 -10.93 -3.06
N PHE A 100 -12.33 -10.68 -1.76
CA PHE A 100 -11.13 -10.05 -1.21
C PHE A 100 -9.89 -10.88 -1.48
N GLU A 101 -9.98 -12.20 -1.37
CA GLU A 101 -8.87 -13.09 -1.67
C GLU A 101 -8.55 -13.16 -3.16
N TYR A 102 -9.58 -13.26 -3.99
CA TYR A 102 -9.44 -13.32 -5.44
C TYR A 102 -8.74 -12.06 -5.94
N LEU A 103 -9.12 -10.88 -5.43
CA LEU A 103 -8.47 -9.61 -5.73
C LEU A 103 -7.06 -9.54 -5.16
N ARG A 104 -6.83 -10.00 -3.93
CA ARG A 104 -5.49 -10.05 -3.33
C ARG A 104 -4.54 -10.89 -4.18
N GLN A 105 -4.95 -12.09 -4.59
CA GLN A 105 -4.18 -12.98 -5.45
C GLN A 105 -3.99 -12.37 -6.84
N GLY A 106 -5.02 -11.74 -7.41
CA GLY A 106 -4.93 -11.06 -8.70
C GLY A 106 -3.95 -9.87 -8.69
N ILE A 107 -3.94 -9.08 -7.61
CA ILE A 107 -2.96 -8.00 -7.42
C ILE A 107 -1.57 -8.60 -7.24
N SER A 108 -1.41 -9.60 -6.36
CA SER A 108 -0.12 -10.25 -6.10
C SER A 108 0.47 -10.98 -7.31
N CYS A 109 -0.34 -11.43 -8.27
CA CYS A 109 0.09 -12.28 -9.38
C CYS A 109 -0.27 -11.70 -10.76
N GLY A 110 -0.54 -10.40 -10.86
CA GLY A 110 -1.08 -9.80 -12.09
C GLY A 110 -0.66 -8.36 -12.38
N GLY A 111 0.45 -7.88 -11.82
CA GLY A 111 0.93 -6.52 -12.12
C GLY A 111 2.38 -6.30 -11.72
N ASP A 112 3.10 -5.49 -12.50
CA ASP A 112 4.54 -5.29 -12.29
C ASP A 112 4.88 -4.71 -10.94
N LEU A 113 6.18 -4.79 -10.69
CA LEU A 113 6.85 -3.82 -9.85
C LEU A 113 6.95 -2.45 -10.55
N ILE A 114 5.89 -1.63 -10.44
CA ILE A 114 5.93 -0.22 -10.84
C ILE A 114 6.27 0.66 -9.64
N ILE A 115 7.21 1.58 -9.86
CA ILE A 115 7.60 2.63 -8.93
C ILE A 115 6.98 3.94 -9.42
N GLU A 116 6.13 4.53 -8.58
CA GLU A 116 5.34 5.71 -8.93
C GLU A 116 5.81 6.95 -8.18
N GLY A 117 5.98 8.04 -8.94
CA GLY A 117 6.18 9.38 -8.39
C GLY A 117 4.87 9.99 -7.89
N ASN A 118 4.97 11.18 -7.30
CA ASN A 118 3.82 11.89 -6.77
C ASN A 118 2.80 12.21 -7.87
N SER A 119 1.54 11.85 -7.64
CA SER A 119 0.40 12.38 -8.36
C SER A 119 -0.36 13.38 -7.49
N PRO A 120 -0.45 14.65 -7.91
CA PRO A 120 -1.17 15.65 -7.15
C PRO A 120 -2.68 15.42 -7.27
N ILE A 121 -3.29 14.81 -6.26
CA ILE A 121 -4.73 14.91 -6.02
C ILE A 121 -4.97 16.08 -5.06
N LYS A 122 -5.67 17.12 -5.53
CA LYS A 122 -6.11 18.22 -4.69
C LYS A 122 -7.34 17.80 -3.88
N VAL A 123 -7.20 17.73 -2.56
CA VAL A 123 -8.31 17.52 -1.62
C VAL A 123 -8.56 18.82 -0.86
N GLY A 124 -9.47 19.66 -1.37
CA GLY A 124 -9.74 20.97 -0.77
C GLY A 124 -8.52 21.90 -0.76
N GLN A 125 -8.16 22.45 0.40
CA GLN A 125 -6.94 23.26 0.60
C GLN A 125 -5.70 22.43 0.98
N GLY A 126 -5.80 21.10 1.04
CA GLY A 126 -4.70 20.21 1.41
C GLY A 126 -4.03 19.52 0.22
N HIS A 127 -2.90 18.86 0.49
CA HIS A 127 -2.24 17.93 -0.43
C HIS A 127 -2.55 16.49 0.01
N ALA A 128 -3.00 15.64 -0.92
CA ALA A 128 -2.99 14.20 -0.73
C ALA A 128 -1.84 13.60 -1.56
N THR A 129 -1.01 12.78 -0.94
CA THR A 129 -0.07 11.90 -1.66
C THR A 129 -0.89 10.83 -2.37
N SER A 130 -0.92 10.85 -3.70
CA SER A 130 -1.57 9.83 -4.51
C SER A 130 -0.65 9.38 -5.62
N VAL A 131 -0.95 8.22 -6.20
CA VAL A 131 -0.33 7.69 -7.43
C VAL A 131 -1.44 7.25 -8.39
N THR A 132 -1.21 7.20 -9.71
CA THR A 132 -2.30 7.05 -10.70
C THR A 132 -2.40 5.69 -11.34
N GLY A 133 -1.31 4.94 -11.46
CA GLY A 133 -1.24 3.62 -12.08
C GLY A 133 -1.46 3.57 -13.59
N TRP A 134 -1.50 4.70 -14.30
CA TRP A 134 -1.82 4.75 -15.75
C TRP A 134 -0.57 4.70 -16.64
N GLY A 135 -0.58 3.84 -17.68
CA GLY A 135 0.39 3.86 -18.79
C GLY A 135 1.59 2.91 -18.69
N VAL A 136 1.45 1.81 -17.94
CA VAL A 136 2.54 0.86 -17.64
C VAL A 136 2.12 -0.59 -18.00
N GLU A 137 3.08 -1.47 -18.29
CA GLU A 137 2.89 -2.83 -18.85
C GLU A 137 3.28 -3.89 -17.81
N HIS A 138 2.42 -4.93 -17.60
CA HIS A 138 2.23 -5.81 -16.41
C HIS A 138 2.85 -7.24 -16.42
N ASP A 139 3.59 -7.65 -15.36
CA ASP A 139 4.19 -8.98 -15.08
C ASP A 139 4.21 -9.37 -13.57
N CYS A 140 4.41 -10.65 -13.21
CA CYS A 140 4.37 -11.16 -11.82
C CYS A 140 5.62 -10.81 -10.98
N ILE A 141 5.44 -10.65 -9.66
CA ILE A 141 6.51 -10.32 -8.71
C ILE A 141 6.64 -11.30 -7.53
N ASP A 142 7.89 -11.58 -7.14
CA ASP A 142 8.28 -12.23 -5.89
C ASP A 142 8.26 -11.22 -4.71
N PHE A 143 7.34 -11.45 -3.77
CA PHE A 143 7.15 -10.60 -2.59
C PHE A 143 8.29 -10.68 -1.57
N ASP A 144 9.05 -11.78 -1.52
CA ASP A 144 10.19 -11.90 -0.63
C ASP A 144 11.38 -11.09 -1.16
N LEU A 145 11.55 -11.05 -2.48
CA LEU A 145 12.51 -10.13 -3.12
C LEU A 145 12.09 -8.68 -2.94
N LEU A 146 10.80 -8.37 -3.12
CA LEU A 146 10.27 -7.02 -2.89
C LEU A 146 10.57 -6.54 -1.47
N ARG A 147 10.25 -7.36 -0.47
CA ARG A 147 10.49 -7.03 0.93
C ARG A 147 11.97 -6.81 1.24
N ARG A 148 12.85 -7.66 0.70
CA ARG A 148 14.30 -7.48 0.85
C ARG A 148 14.76 -6.17 0.23
N PHE A 149 14.29 -5.84 -0.96
CA PHE A 149 14.58 -4.57 -1.61
C PHE A 149 14.13 -3.38 -0.74
N GLN A 150 12.93 -3.39 -0.17
CA GLN A 150 12.46 -2.33 0.73
C GLN A 150 13.39 -2.15 1.94
N ILE A 151 13.76 -3.25 2.60
CA ILE A 151 14.66 -3.24 3.76
C ILE A 151 16.03 -2.67 3.38
N GLU A 152 16.57 -3.06 2.23
CA GLU A 152 17.86 -2.54 1.74
C GLU A 152 17.81 -1.04 1.44
N GLN A 153 16.72 -0.55 0.85
CA GLN A 153 16.55 0.89 0.60
C GLN A 153 16.41 1.69 1.89
N GLU A 154 15.63 1.19 2.85
CA GLU A 154 15.52 1.82 4.18
C GLU A 154 16.87 1.85 4.90
N ALA A 155 17.64 0.76 4.85
CA ALA A 155 18.98 0.71 5.42
C ALA A 155 19.92 1.75 4.78
N LYS A 156 19.88 1.91 3.44
CA LYS A 156 20.66 2.94 2.75
C LYS A 156 20.21 4.36 3.12
N TYR A 157 18.90 4.58 3.17
CA TYR A 157 18.32 5.86 3.59
C TYR A 157 18.80 6.26 4.99
N ASN A 158 18.84 5.32 5.95
CA ASN A 158 19.31 5.58 7.31
C ASN A 158 20.82 5.89 7.40
N LEU A 159 21.59 5.60 6.33
CA LEU A 159 22.99 5.96 6.19
C LEU A 159 23.19 7.30 5.47
N THR A 160 22.11 8.00 5.12
CA THR A 160 22.22 9.34 4.53
C THR A 160 22.51 10.37 5.63
N TRP A 161 23.31 11.38 5.29
CA TRP A 161 23.62 12.51 6.19
C TRP A 161 24.23 12.10 7.56
N GLN A 162 25.04 11.02 7.59
CA GLN A 162 25.67 10.53 8.84
C GLN A 162 26.84 11.40 9.34
N ASN A 163 27.27 12.41 8.59
CA ASN A 163 28.28 13.37 9.05
C ASN A 163 27.76 14.81 8.87
N PRO A 164 27.88 15.67 9.89
CA PRO A 164 27.41 17.06 9.86
C PRO A 164 28.19 17.95 8.88
#